data_AF-A0A969I5X7-F1
#
_entry.id   AF-A0A969I5X7-F1
#
_cell.length_a   1.000
_cell.length_b   1.000
_cell.length_c   1.000
_cell.angle_alpha   90.00
_cell.angle_beta   90.00
_cell.angle_gamma   90.00
#
_symmetry.space_group_name_H-M   'P 1'
#
loop_
_entity.id
_entity.type
_entity.pdbx_description
1 polymer ?
#
loop_
_entity_poly.entity_id
_entity_poly.type
_entity_poly.pdbx_seq_one_letter_code
_entity_poly.pdbx_strand_id
1 'polypeptide(L)'
;MADRCDGSRDARCLEQILTDAIDNFATSAAAPSALEIQYLLLDLRDRWQRNPDRLQPARLRCLYKTWYLLDWLARREGLGTTSPPQLPAARSPAPTIADWQRLLETRLAAFRARPSLVAYQQIQELASPQRWGELRPELLAALPPGTEAVKLDILIHEGWLDEAIAVADSLEASQSDLRQRVMDAALTARPSWVLASAQQQAEAMIAQGKAKAYPEAIAWLDRVRRAYQQLGRPADWTHYRRQLLTAPCPQIQAPGLAHPTSD
;
A
#
# COMPACT_ATOMS: atom_id res chain seq x y z
N MET A 1 -33.89 -4.88 -12.59
CA MET A 1 -32.92 -4.46 -11.56
C MET A 1 -33.45 -3.39 -10.60
N ALA A 2 -34.76 -3.07 -10.59
CA ALA A 2 -35.28 -1.89 -9.88
C ALA A 2 -35.82 -2.13 -8.44
N ASP A 3 -35.91 -3.36 -7.95
CA ASP A 3 -36.58 -3.67 -6.67
C ASP A 3 -35.66 -3.87 -5.45
N ARG A 4 -34.36 -3.55 -5.53
CA ARG A 4 -33.39 -3.92 -4.48
C ARG A 4 -32.97 -2.85 -3.47
N CYS A 5 -33.26 -1.57 -3.68
CA CYS A 5 -33.03 -0.55 -2.63
C CYS A 5 -34.39 0.07 -2.28
N ASP A 6 -35.18 -0.65 -1.48
CA ASP A 6 -36.33 -0.05 -0.80
C ASP A 6 -35.80 0.89 0.30
N GLY A 7 -36.04 2.20 0.12
CA GLY A 7 -36.03 3.22 1.17
C GLY A 7 -34.74 3.56 1.92
N SER A 8 -33.63 2.82 1.80
CA SER A 8 -32.41 3.10 2.59
C SER A 8 -31.46 4.06 1.88
N ARG A 9 -31.30 5.27 2.46
CA ARG A 9 -30.34 6.32 2.10
C ARG A 9 -28.89 5.96 2.46
N ASP A 10 -28.47 4.73 2.24
CA ASP A 10 -27.15 4.26 2.64
C ASP A 10 -26.15 4.31 1.47
N ALA A 11 -25.03 5.00 1.68
CA ALA A 11 -24.02 5.24 0.66
C ALA A 11 -23.37 3.94 0.16
N ARG A 12 -23.43 2.86 0.95
CA ARG A 12 -23.02 1.51 0.53
C ARG A 12 -23.93 0.88 -0.54
N CYS A 13 -25.24 1.15 -0.55
CA CYS A 13 -26.14 0.65 -1.63
C CYS A 13 -25.67 1.22 -2.98
N LEU A 14 -25.28 2.50 -3.00
CA LEU A 14 -24.86 3.20 -4.21
C LEU A 14 -23.46 2.80 -4.69
N GLU A 15 -22.52 2.61 -3.76
CA GLU A 15 -21.19 2.09 -4.10
C GLU A 15 -21.27 0.65 -4.62
N GLN A 16 -22.13 -0.18 -4.02
CA GLN A 16 -22.39 -1.54 -4.50
C GLN A 16 -23.08 -1.54 -5.88
N ILE A 17 -24.08 -0.70 -6.11
CA ILE A 17 -24.74 -0.59 -7.43
C ILE A 17 -23.75 -0.13 -8.51
N LEU A 18 -22.88 0.83 -8.20
CA LEU A 18 -21.88 1.33 -9.14
C LEU A 18 -20.78 0.30 -9.41
N THR A 19 -20.34 -0.41 -8.37
CA THR A 19 -19.35 -1.49 -8.50
C THR A 19 -19.93 -2.67 -9.25
N ASP A 20 -21.15 -3.10 -8.92
CA ASP A 20 -21.86 -4.17 -9.64
C ASP A 20 -22.15 -3.77 -11.09
N ALA A 21 -22.41 -2.50 -11.38
CA ALA A 21 -22.59 -2.01 -12.75
C ALA A 21 -21.26 -1.99 -13.53
N ILE A 22 -20.15 -1.65 -12.88
CA ILE A 22 -18.80 -1.69 -13.46
C ILE A 22 -18.32 -3.14 -13.67
N ASP A 23 -18.59 -4.03 -12.72
CA ASP A 23 -18.19 -5.44 -12.78
C ASP A 23 -19.05 -6.23 -13.77
N ASN A 24 -20.37 -5.97 -13.83
CA ASN A 24 -21.23 -6.49 -14.91
C ASN A 24 -20.84 -5.90 -16.28
N PHE A 25 -20.36 -4.66 -16.34
CA PHE A 25 -19.82 -4.04 -17.55
C PHE A 25 -18.50 -4.69 -18.00
N ALA A 26 -17.66 -5.14 -17.07
CA ALA A 26 -16.40 -5.82 -17.35
C ALA A 26 -16.59 -7.31 -17.75
N THR A 27 -17.70 -7.94 -17.36
CA THR A 27 -17.95 -9.38 -17.56
C THR A 27 -19.06 -9.71 -18.57
N SER A 28 -19.91 -8.76 -18.94
CA SER A 28 -20.92 -8.91 -20.00
C SER A 28 -20.31 -8.76 -21.40
N ALA A 29 -20.53 -9.73 -22.28
CA ALA A 29 -20.14 -9.66 -23.69
C ALA A 29 -21.02 -8.70 -24.53
N ALA A 30 -22.10 -8.16 -23.97
CA ALA A 30 -22.94 -7.17 -24.61
C ALA A 30 -22.65 -5.78 -24.04
N ALA A 31 -22.13 -4.89 -24.88
CA ALA A 31 -22.00 -3.47 -24.55
C ALA A 31 -23.39 -2.88 -24.25
N PRO A 32 -23.51 -1.98 -23.25
CA PRO A 32 -24.78 -1.35 -22.93
C PRO A 32 -25.31 -0.58 -24.14
N SER A 33 -26.62 -0.63 -24.33
CA SER A 33 -27.25 0.11 -25.41
C SER A 33 -27.12 1.62 -25.17
N ALA A 34 -27.14 2.37 -26.25
CA ALA A 34 -27.09 3.83 -26.22
C ALA A 34 -28.10 4.47 -25.25
N LEU A 35 -29.30 3.89 -25.15
CA LEU A 35 -30.37 4.34 -24.27
C LEU A 35 -30.05 4.12 -22.79
N GLU A 36 -29.35 3.04 -22.45
CA GLU A 36 -28.96 2.74 -21.06
C GLU A 36 -27.86 3.68 -20.59
N ILE A 37 -26.87 3.97 -21.44
CA ILE A 37 -25.81 4.96 -21.15
C ILE A 37 -26.43 6.34 -20.93
N GLN A 38 -27.37 6.75 -21.80
CA GLN A 38 -28.03 8.04 -21.70
C GLN A 38 -28.93 8.16 -20.45
N TYR A 39 -29.63 7.09 -20.08
CA TYR A 39 -30.43 7.04 -18.85
C TYR A 39 -29.56 7.19 -17.59
N LEU A 40 -28.42 6.48 -17.53
CA LEU A 40 -27.48 6.55 -16.42
C LEU A 40 -26.88 7.96 -16.27
N LEU A 41 -26.53 8.60 -17.39
CA LEU A 41 -26.03 9.99 -17.39
C LEU A 41 -27.09 10.98 -16.87
N LEU A 42 -28.36 10.79 -17.22
CA LEU A 42 -29.46 11.64 -16.78
C LEU A 42 -29.80 11.43 -15.30
N ASP A 43 -29.85 10.18 -14.82
CA ASP A 43 -30.11 9.87 -13.40
C ASP A 43 -28.97 10.38 -12.50
N LEU A 44 -27.70 10.20 -12.91
CA LEU A 44 -26.54 10.77 -12.21
C LEU A 44 -26.63 12.30 -12.13
N ARG A 45 -27.01 12.97 -13.22
CA ARG A 45 -27.19 14.42 -13.27
C ARG A 45 -28.30 14.89 -12.32
N ASP A 46 -29.45 14.24 -12.33
CA ASP A 46 -30.61 14.62 -11.51
C ASP A 46 -30.36 14.37 -10.00
N ARG A 47 -29.66 13.28 -9.64
CA ARG A 47 -29.24 13.02 -8.26
C ARG A 47 -28.24 14.05 -7.76
N TRP A 48 -27.34 14.50 -8.63
CA TRP A 48 -26.35 15.51 -8.30
C TRP A 48 -26.97 16.90 -8.10
N GLN A 49 -27.96 17.26 -8.92
CA GLN A 49 -28.70 18.52 -8.77
C GLN A 49 -29.52 18.58 -7.47
N ARG A 50 -30.01 17.44 -6.97
CA ARG A 50 -30.89 17.38 -5.78
C ARG A 50 -30.17 17.47 -4.43
N ASN A 51 -28.89 17.09 -4.31
CA ASN A 51 -28.16 17.11 -3.02
C ASN A 51 -26.64 17.39 -3.15
N PRO A 52 -26.23 18.56 -3.68
CA PRO A 52 -24.82 18.90 -3.84
C PRO A 52 -24.04 18.95 -2.52
N ASP A 53 -24.64 19.53 -1.46
CA ASP A 53 -23.94 19.87 -0.21
C ASP A 53 -23.76 18.68 0.76
N ARG A 54 -24.42 17.55 0.49
CA ARG A 54 -24.34 16.33 1.32
C ARG A 54 -23.27 15.34 0.85
N LEU A 55 -22.61 15.61 -0.28
CA LEU A 55 -21.61 14.73 -0.85
C LEU A 55 -20.22 15.11 -0.34
N GLN A 56 -19.59 14.20 0.41
CA GLN A 56 -18.20 14.40 0.86
C GLN A 56 -17.24 14.61 -0.34
N PRO A 57 -16.14 15.36 -0.19
CA PRO A 57 -15.21 15.68 -1.28
C PRO A 57 -14.62 14.46 -2.02
N ALA A 58 -14.47 13.32 -1.34
CA ALA A 58 -14.05 12.07 -1.97
C ALA A 58 -15.14 11.49 -2.91
N ARG A 59 -16.42 11.62 -2.53
CA ARG A 59 -17.57 11.16 -3.31
C ARG A 59 -17.81 12.02 -4.55
N LEU A 60 -17.58 13.33 -4.45
CA LEU A 60 -17.61 14.24 -5.61
C LEU A 60 -16.55 13.87 -6.65
N ARG A 61 -15.35 13.49 -6.21
CA ARG A 61 -14.28 13.02 -7.12
C ARG A 61 -14.63 11.71 -7.82
N CYS A 62 -15.28 10.76 -7.14
CA CYS A 62 -15.74 9.52 -7.77
C CYS A 62 -16.84 9.78 -8.81
N LEU A 63 -17.89 10.54 -8.46
CA LEU A 63 -18.98 10.87 -9.38
C LEU A 63 -18.50 11.62 -10.63
N TYR A 64 -17.53 12.52 -10.44
CA TYR A 64 -16.90 13.24 -11.55
C TYR A 64 -16.16 12.28 -12.48
N LYS A 65 -15.32 11.37 -11.95
CA LYS A 65 -14.63 10.35 -12.76
C LYS A 65 -15.61 9.42 -13.50
N THR A 66 -16.68 9.00 -12.85
CA THR A 66 -17.73 8.16 -13.46
C THR A 66 -18.43 8.89 -14.61
N TRP A 67 -18.71 10.19 -14.47
CA TRP A 67 -19.30 11.00 -15.53
C TRP A 67 -18.38 11.11 -16.77
N TYR A 68 -17.07 11.32 -16.59
CA TYR A 68 -16.13 11.37 -17.73
C TYR A 68 -15.99 10.02 -18.44
N LEU A 69 -16.00 8.91 -17.70
CA LEU A 69 -15.99 7.57 -18.29
C LEU A 69 -17.26 7.31 -19.12
N LEU A 70 -18.42 7.74 -18.64
CA LEU A 70 -19.69 7.59 -19.35
C LEU A 70 -19.81 8.55 -20.55
N ASP A 71 -19.33 9.79 -20.46
CA ASP A 71 -19.27 10.71 -21.60
C ASP A 71 -18.30 10.20 -22.68
N TRP A 72 -17.16 9.64 -22.28
CA TRP A 72 -16.20 9.02 -23.20
C TRP A 72 -16.83 7.82 -23.94
N LEU A 73 -17.55 6.95 -23.23
CA LEU A 73 -18.30 5.83 -23.84
C LEU A 73 -19.40 6.32 -24.77
N ALA A 74 -20.17 7.34 -24.36
CA ALA A 74 -21.23 7.92 -25.19
C ALA A 74 -20.69 8.47 -26.53
N ARG A 75 -19.53 9.15 -26.51
CA ARG A 75 -18.87 9.65 -27.74
C ARG A 75 -18.43 8.52 -28.67
N ARG A 76 -17.89 7.44 -28.11
CA ARG A 76 -17.46 6.27 -28.89
C ARG A 76 -18.63 5.63 -29.65
N GLU A 77 -19.82 5.62 -29.04
CA GLU A 77 -21.05 5.07 -29.62
C GLU A 77 -21.86 6.10 -30.44
N GLY A 78 -21.29 7.28 -30.71
CA GLY A 78 -21.93 8.31 -31.55
C GLY A 78 -23.10 9.05 -30.88
N LEU A 79 -23.22 8.97 -29.55
CA LEU A 79 -24.24 9.66 -28.79
C LEU A 79 -23.80 11.08 -28.47
N GLY A 80 -24.73 12.03 -28.63
CA GLY A 80 -24.50 13.43 -28.33
C GLY A 80 -24.03 13.63 -26.89
N THR A 81 -23.08 14.54 -26.70
CA THR A 81 -22.55 14.86 -25.36
C THR A 81 -23.63 15.49 -24.50
N THR A 82 -23.81 15.01 -23.27
CA THR A 82 -24.50 15.80 -22.26
C THR A 82 -23.50 16.75 -21.64
N SER A 83 -23.83 18.03 -21.44
CA SER A 83 -22.88 18.94 -20.78
C SER A 83 -22.65 18.46 -19.33
N PRO A 84 -21.40 18.45 -18.81
CA PRO A 84 -21.15 18.06 -17.45
C PRO A 84 -22.04 18.89 -16.54
N PRO A 85 -22.65 18.26 -15.53
CA PRO A 85 -23.41 19.05 -14.60
C PRO A 85 -22.38 20.02 -13.96
N GLN A 86 -22.75 21.30 -13.86
CA GLN A 86 -21.85 22.37 -13.41
C GLN A 86 -21.66 22.29 -11.91
N LEU A 87 -20.40 22.13 -11.44
CA LEU A 87 -20.12 22.00 -10.01
C LEU A 87 -20.81 23.19 -9.33
N PRO A 88 -21.65 22.98 -8.28
CA PRO A 88 -22.10 24.11 -7.49
C PRO A 88 -20.85 24.89 -7.15
N ALA A 89 -20.81 26.18 -7.51
CA ALA A 89 -19.62 26.98 -7.40
C ALA A 89 -19.10 26.85 -5.97
N ALA A 90 -18.09 25.99 -5.77
CA ALA A 90 -17.38 25.93 -4.52
C ALA A 90 -16.85 27.34 -4.38
N ARG A 91 -17.35 28.09 -3.41
CA ARG A 91 -17.09 29.52 -3.20
C ARG A 91 -15.62 29.83 -2.89
N SER A 92 -14.73 28.85 -3.04
CA SER A 92 -13.29 29.00 -2.92
C SER A 92 -12.70 29.01 -4.32
N PRO A 93 -11.90 30.05 -4.69
CA PRO A 93 -11.14 30.00 -5.93
C PRO A 93 -10.29 28.72 -5.97
N ALA A 94 -10.00 28.22 -7.17
CA ALA A 94 -9.05 27.13 -7.33
C ALA A 94 -7.74 27.51 -6.59
N PRO A 95 -7.14 26.59 -5.82
CA PRO A 95 -5.95 26.89 -5.03
C PRO A 95 -4.85 27.42 -5.94
N THR A 96 -4.33 28.59 -5.59
CA THR A 96 -3.22 29.22 -6.31
C THR A 96 -1.91 28.52 -6.00
N ILE A 97 -0.86 28.78 -6.79
CA ILE A 97 0.49 28.26 -6.50
C ILE A 97 0.93 28.66 -5.07
N ALA A 98 0.58 29.86 -4.62
CA ALA A 98 0.88 30.32 -3.26
C ALA A 98 0.14 29.50 -2.18
N ASP A 99 -1.10 29.08 -2.45
CA ASP A 99 -1.86 28.22 -1.54
C ASP A 99 -1.24 26.82 -1.42
N TRP A 100 -0.77 26.27 -2.54
CA TRP A 100 -0.05 24.99 -2.56
C TRP A 100 1.27 25.06 -1.82
N GLN A 101 2.03 26.14 -1.98
CA GLN A 101 3.28 26.37 -1.25
C GLN A 101 3.04 26.47 0.27
N ARG A 102 2.04 27.25 0.69
CA ARG A 102 1.67 27.37 2.11
C ARG A 102 1.23 26.03 2.71
N LEU A 103 0.47 25.24 1.94
CA LEU A 103 0.05 23.91 2.37
C LEU A 103 1.26 22.97 2.52
N LEU A 104 2.18 22.97 1.57
CA LEU A 104 3.41 22.18 1.62
C LEU A 104 4.27 22.54 2.85
N GLU A 105 4.48 23.83 3.09
CA GLU A 105 5.22 24.32 4.27
C GLU A 105 4.55 23.91 5.59
N THR A 106 3.22 23.99 5.65
CA THR A 106 2.45 23.54 6.81
C THR A 106 2.66 22.05 7.07
N ARG A 107 2.67 21.22 6.01
CA ARG A 107 2.91 19.78 6.13
C ARG A 107 4.35 19.46 6.50
N LEU A 108 5.32 20.19 5.98
CA LEU A 108 6.73 20.08 6.37
C LEU A 108 6.92 20.38 7.86
N ALA A 109 6.30 21.46 8.37
CA ALA A 109 6.33 21.80 9.79
C ALA A 109 5.68 20.71 10.66
N ALA A 110 4.52 20.20 10.24
CA ALA A 110 3.84 19.11 10.95
C ALA A 110 4.68 17.81 10.97
N PHE A 111 5.34 17.47 9.86
CA PHE A 111 6.22 16.31 9.79
C PHE A 111 7.42 16.45 10.71
N ARG A 112 8.08 17.62 10.73
CA ARG A 112 9.20 17.89 11.65
C ARG A 112 8.78 17.81 13.13
N ALA A 113 7.56 18.25 13.45
CA ALA A 113 7.02 18.16 14.81
C ALA A 113 6.64 16.72 15.20
N ARG A 114 6.05 15.96 14.27
CA ARG A 114 5.64 14.56 14.49
C ARG A 114 5.82 13.73 13.22
N PRO A 115 7.00 13.10 13.05
CA PRO A 115 7.27 12.28 11.88
C PRO A 115 6.31 11.10 11.78
N SER A 116 5.81 10.85 10.57
CA SER A 116 5.01 9.66 10.25
C SER A 116 5.04 9.40 8.75
N LEU A 117 4.85 8.13 8.36
CA LEU A 117 4.75 7.75 6.95
C LEU A 117 3.62 8.51 6.24
N VAL A 118 2.46 8.67 6.89
CA VAL A 118 1.31 9.39 6.32
C VAL A 118 1.66 10.84 6.01
N ALA A 119 2.32 11.54 6.93
CA ALA A 119 2.75 12.92 6.69
C ALA A 119 3.80 12.99 5.57
N TYR A 120 4.72 12.02 5.49
CA TYR A 120 5.69 11.91 4.40
C TYR A 120 5.02 11.75 3.02
N GLN A 121 4.07 10.81 2.89
CA GLN A 121 3.31 10.58 1.66
C GLN A 121 2.51 11.81 1.24
N GLN A 122 1.93 12.53 2.19
CA GLN A 122 1.22 13.78 1.90
C GLN A 122 2.15 14.88 1.37
N ILE A 123 3.39 14.96 1.86
CA ILE A 123 4.39 15.89 1.32
C ILE A 123 4.80 15.45 -0.08
N GLN A 124 4.98 14.15 -0.31
CA GLN A 124 5.28 13.57 -1.62
C GLN A 124 4.22 13.92 -2.67
N GLU A 125 2.94 13.83 -2.32
CA GLU A 125 1.82 14.17 -3.20
C GLU A 125 1.76 15.66 -3.56
N LEU A 126 2.21 16.53 -2.65
CA LEU A 126 2.18 17.99 -2.83
C LEU A 126 3.43 18.53 -3.53
N ALA A 127 4.55 17.81 -3.44
CA ALA A 127 5.81 18.21 -4.05
C ALA A 127 5.81 17.95 -5.57
N SER A 128 6.38 18.87 -6.34
CA SER A 128 6.72 18.56 -7.73
C SER A 128 7.83 17.51 -7.78
N PRO A 129 7.93 16.69 -8.85
CA PRO A 129 8.96 15.65 -8.94
C PRO A 129 10.39 16.18 -8.76
N GLN A 130 10.68 17.38 -9.27
CA GLN A 130 11.98 18.04 -9.10
C GLN A 130 12.23 18.38 -7.63
N ARG A 131 11.25 19.01 -6.98
CA ARG A 131 11.38 19.42 -5.57
C ARG A 131 11.38 18.22 -4.63
N TRP A 132 10.74 17.11 -5.01
CA TRP A 132 10.74 15.88 -4.23
C TRP A 132 12.14 15.26 -4.13
N GLY A 133 12.91 15.29 -5.22
CA GLY A 133 14.30 14.80 -5.24
C GLY A 133 15.19 15.51 -4.21
N GLU A 134 14.94 16.80 -3.95
CA GLU A 134 15.67 17.60 -2.96
C GLU A 134 15.11 17.43 -1.54
N LEU A 135 13.78 17.42 -1.38
CA LEU A 135 13.13 17.35 -0.08
C LEU A 135 13.28 15.97 0.59
N ARG A 136 13.23 14.89 -0.19
CA ARG A 136 13.30 13.53 0.32
C ARG A 136 14.54 13.25 1.19
N PRO A 137 15.79 13.51 0.73
CA PRO A 137 16.97 13.28 1.56
C PRO A 137 16.99 14.23 2.77
N GLU A 138 16.49 15.45 2.64
CA GLU A 138 16.37 16.40 3.77
C GLU A 138 15.43 15.86 4.86
N LEU A 139 14.26 15.32 4.47
CA LEU A 139 13.28 14.78 5.41
C LEU A 139 13.81 13.56 6.14
N LEU A 140 14.53 12.67 5.45
CA LEU A 140 15.15 11.49 6.06
C LEU A 140 16.30 11.86 7.00
N ALA A 141 17.08 12.88 6.66
CA ALA A 141 18.17 13.39 7.51
C ALA A 141 17.63 14.16 8.73
N ALA A 142 16.46 14.78 8.62
CA ALA A 142 15.83 15.55 9.70
C ALA A 142 15.08 14.68 10.73
N LEU A 143 15.03 13.36 10.54
CA LEU A 143 14.38 12.46 11.49
C LEU A 143 15.16 12.42 12.82
N PRO A 144 14.51 12.68 13.96
CA PRO A 144 15.16 12.60 15.26
C PRO A 144 15.46 11.15 15.64
N PRO A 145 16.46 10.91 16.51
CA PRO A 145 16.69 9.58 17.07
C PRO A 145 15.43 9.07 17.80
N GLY A 146 15.20 7.75 17.81
CA GLY A 146 13.96 7.18 18.36
C GLY A 146 12.79 7.12 17.37
N THR A 147 13.03 7.45 16.09
CA THR A 147 12.04 7.34 15.01
C THR A 147 12.38 6.26 13.99
N GLU A 148 13.12 5.23 14.41
CA GLU A 148 13.59 4.12 13.57
C GLU A 148 12.44 3.42 12.85
N ALA A 149 11.31 3.24 13.53
CA ALA A 149 10.10 2.68 12.93
C ALA A 149 9.61 3.51 11.73
N VAL A 150 9.52 4.83 11.89
CA VAL A 150 9.07 5.74 10.81
C VAL A 150 10.10 5.77 9.68
N LYS A 151 11.40 5.77 10.02
CA LYS A 151 12.47 5.71 9.03
C LYS A 151 12.36 4.45 8.17
N LEU A 152 12.20 3.29 8.80
CA LEU A 152 12.03 2.01 8.09
C LEU A 152 10.78 2.00 7.22
N ASP A 153 9.65 2.46 7.74
CA ASP A 153 8.39 2.54 6.98
C ASP A 153 8.56 3.43 5.73
N ILE A 154 9.29 4.55 5.83
CA ILE A 154 9.61 5.41 4.68
C ILE A 154 10.56 4.72 3.70
N LEU A 155 11.64 4.07 4.18
CA LEU A 155 12.59 3.37 3.32
C LEU A 155 11.91 2.23 2.53
N ILE A 156 11.02 1.49 3.18
CA ILE A 156 10.22 0.44 2.55
C ILE A 156 9.27 1.03 1.50
N HIS A 157 8.54 2.10 1.82
CA HIS A 157 7.63 2.80 0.89
C HIS A 157 8.36 3.28 -0.36
N GLU A 158 9.59 3.74 -0.19
CA GLU A 158 10.44 4.24 -1.25
C GLU A 158 11.19 3.15 -2.04
N GLY A 159 11.11 1.89 -1.62
CA GLY A 159 11.83 0.77 -2.24
C GLY A 159 13.34 0.77 -1.97
N TRP A 160 13.83 1.57 -1.02
CA TRP A 160 15.23 1.61 -0.57
C TRP A 160 15.50 0.46 0.40
N LEU A 161 15.40 -0.75 -0.14
CA LEU A 161 15.46 -1.98 0.64
C LEU A 161 16.85 -2.26 1.21
N ASP A 162 17.92 -1.90 0.51
CA ASP A 162 19.28 -2.14 1.00
C ASP A 162 19.58 -1.24 2.22
N GLU A 163 19.14 0.01 2.19
CA GLU A 163 19.21 0.92 3.33
C GLU A 163 18.30 0.47 4.48
N ALA A 164 17.10 -0.03 4.17
CA ALA A 164 16.20 -0.59 5.19
C ALA A 164 16.82 -1.81 5.87
N ILE A 165 17.50 -2.68 5.12
CA ILE A 165 18.24 -3.84 5.62
C ILE A 165 19.38 -3.39 6.54
N ALA A 166 20.18 -2.40 6.13
CA ALA A 166 21.28 -1.89 6.95
C ALA A 166 20.77 -1.34 8.30
N VAL A 167 19.63 -0.62 8.28
CA VAL A 167 18.98 -0.19 9.52
C VAL A 167 18.51 -1.39 10.33
N ALA A 168 17.84 -2.36 9.71
CA ALA A 168 17.32 -3.56 10.38
C ALA A 168 18.41 -4.40 11.07
N ASP A 169 19.58 -4.52 10.44
CA ASP A 169 20.71 -5.28 10.99
C ASP A 169 21.32 -4.60 12.21
N SER A 170 21.27 -3.26 12.26
CA SER A 170 21.68 -2.47 13.43
C SER A 170 20.69 -2.46 14.60
N LEU A 171 19.46 -2.95 14.40
CA LEU A 171 18.44 -2.97 15.46
C LEU A 171 18.76 -3.99 16.54
N GLU A 172 18.50 -3.59 17.79
CA GLU A 172 18.56 -4.48 18.95
C GLU A 172 17.53 -5.61 18.87
N ALA A 173 17.78 -6.69 19.61
CA ALA A 173 16.89 -7.85 19.68
C ALA A 173 15.48 -7.50 20.22
N SER A 174 15.36 -6.45 21.04
CA SER A 174 14.10 -5.92 21.56
C SER A 174 13.18 -5.37 20.47
N GLN A 175 13.72 -5.05 19.30
CA GLN A 175 13.02 -4.45 18.17
C GLN A 175 12.74 -5.48 17.06
N SER A 176 12.49 -6.74 17.43
CA SER A 176 12.26 -7.84 16.50
C SER A 176 11.10 -7.55 15.54
N ASP A 177 10.05 -6.86 15.99
CA ASP A 177 8.90 -6.47 15.17
C ASP A 177 9.29 -5.59 13.98
N LEU A 178 10.21 -4.63 14.17
CA LEU A 178 10.66 -3.74 13.09
C LEU A 178 11.51 -4.52 12.09
N ARG A 179 12.39 -5.40 12.57
CA ARG A 179 13.19 -6.30 11.72
C ARG A 179 12.29 -7.20 10.88
N GLN A 180 11.22 -7.75 11.47
CA GLN A 180 10.24 -8.59 10.75
C GLN A 180 9.57 -7.84 9.60
N ARG A 181 9.19 -6.56 9.78
CA ARG A 181 8.58 -5.75 8.70
C ARG A 181 9.51 -5.59 7.50
N VAL A 182 10.78 -5.30 7.75
CA VAL A 182 11.80 -5.16 6.68
C VAL A 182 11.96 -6.48 5.94
N MET A 183 11.97 -7.60 6.66
CA MET A 183 12.05 -8.94 6.06
C MET A 183 10.85 -9.28 5.19
N ASP A 184 9.64 -8.93 5.62
CA ASP A 184 8.44 -9.15 4.81
C ASP A 184 8.46 -8.30 3.52
N ALA A 185 8.95 -7.06 3.59
CA ALA A 185 9.13 -6.20 2.41
C ALA A 185 10.26 -6.68 1.48
N ALA A 186 11.36 -7.18 2.07
CA ALA A 186 12.54 -7.63 1.34
C ALA A 186 12.40 -9.04 0.76
N LEU A 187 11.37 -9.81 1.14
CA LEU A 187 11.21 -11.22 0.77
C LEU A 187 11.33 -11.49 -0.73
N THR A 188 10.78 -10.62 -1.58
CA THR A 188 10.81 -10.82 -3.04
C THR A 188 12.10 -10.31 -3.67
N ALA A 189 12.65 -9.19 -3.18
CA ALA A 189 13.80 -8.52 -3.79
C ALA A 189 15.17 -8.96 -3.23
N ARG A 190 15.20 -9.46 -1.99
CA ARG A 190 16.39 -9.93 -1.26
C ARG A 190 16.09 -11.22 -0.47
N PRO A 191 15.55 -12.28 -1.12
CA PRO A 191 15.17 -13.51 -0.43
C PRO A 191 16.35 -14.23 0.26
N SER A 192 17.58 -14.08 -0.24
CA SER A 192 18.78 -14.67 0.36
C SER A 192 19.11 -14.07 1.73
N TRP A 193 19.01 -12.74 1.88
CA TRP A 193 19.19 -12.07 3.17
C TRP A 193 18.08 -12.47 4.14
N VAL A 194 16.82 -12.49 3.69
CA VAL A 194 15.69 -12.92 4.53
C VAL A 194 15.88 -14.37 5.01
N LEU A 195 16.36 -15.25 4.14
CA LEU A 195 16.65 -16.65 4.48
C LEU A 195 17.69 -16.74 5.60
N ALA A 196 18.86 -16.11 5.41
CA ALA A 196 19.96 -16.16 6.36
C ALA A 196 19.55 -15.59 7.74
N SER A 197 18.94 -14.40 7.73
CA SER A 197 18.50 -13.71 8.95
C SER A 197 17.41 -14.49 9.69
N ALA A 198 16.42 -15.04 8.97
CA ALA A 198 15.33 -15.80 9.60
C ALA A 198 15.82 -17.14 10.18
N GLN A 199 16.74 -17.84 9.51
CA GLN A 199 17.34 -19.08 10.02
C GLN A 199 18.09 -18.82 11.32
N GLN A 200 18.93 -17.78 11.36
CA GLN A 200 19.69 -17.42 12.55
C GLN A 200 18.77 -17.15 13.75
N GLN A 201 17.67 -16.42 13.57
CA GLN A 201 16.71 -16.12 14.63
C GLN A 201 15.96 -17.37 15.10
N ALA A 202 15.47 -18.19 14.17
CA ALA A 202 14.77 -19.43 14.50
C ALA A 202 15.67 -20.39 15.30
N GLU A 203 16.91 -20.60 14.85
CA GLU A 203 17.86 -21.49 15.48
C GLU A 203 18.29 -20.99 16.87
N ALA A 204 18.53 -19.68 17.02
CA ALA A 204 18.83 -19.08 18.32
C ALA A 204 17.69 -19.30 19.33
N MET A 205 16.43 -19.18 18.90
CA MET A 205 15.27 -19.41 19.77
C MET A 205 15.08 -20.88 20.13
N ILE A 206 15.29 -21.79 19.17
CA ILE A 206 15.22 -23.24 19.40
C ILE A 206 16.34 -23.67 20.35
N ALA A 207 17.56 -23.15 20.17
CA ALA A 207 18.71 -23.45 21.01
C ALA A 207 18.53 -23.01 22.46
N GLN A 208 17.78 -21.93 22.71
CA GLN A 208 17.44 -21.50 24.07
C GLN A 208 16.53 -22.49 24.81
N GLY A 209 15.83 -23.39 24.10
CA GLY A 209 15.00 -24.44 24.69
C GLY A 209 13.80 -23.94 25.52
N LYS A 210 13.46 -22.65 25.43
CA LYS A 210 12.36 -22.05 26.19
C LYS A 210 11.05 -22.29 25.47
N ALA A 211 10.14 -23.07 26.05
CA ALA A 211 8.84 -23.37 25.46
C ALA A 211 8.04 -22.11 25.03
N LYS A 212 8.20 -21.00 25.76
CA LYS A 212 7.56 -19.71 25.45
C LYS A 212 8.07 -19.06 24.15
N ALA A 213 9.26 -19.41 23.68
CA ALA A 213 9.87 -18.87 22.45
C ALA A 213 9.47 -19.63 21.18
N TYR A 214 8.84 -20.82 21.30
CA TYR A 214 8.48 -21.62 20.12
C TYR A 214 7.47 -20.96 19.18
N PRO A 215 6.43 -20.23 19.64
CA PRO A 215 5.55 -19.51 18.73
C PRO A 215 6.30 -18.52 17.84
N GLU A 216 7.27 -17.80 18.41
CA GLU A 216 8.10 -16.84 17.68
C GLU A 216 9.09 -17.55 16.75
N ALA A 217 9.71 -18.64 17.19
CA ALA A 217 10.55 -19.50 16.33
C ALA A 217 9.78 -20.03 15.10
N ILE A 218 8.52 -20.41 15.27
CA ILE A 218 7.66 -20.85 14.15
C ILE A 218 7.42 -19.70 13.16
N ALA A 219 7.19 -18.47 13.64
CA ALA A 219 7.04 -17.30 12.77
C ALA A 219 8.32 -16.99 11.97
N TRP A 220 9.50 -17.24 12.54
CA TRP A 220 10.77 -17.16 11.82
C TRP A 220 10.91 -18.27 10.77
N LEU A 221 10.57 -19.51 11.12
CA LEU A 221 10.62 -20.65 10.19
C LEU A 221 9.64 -20.51 9.01
N ASP A 222 8.49 -19.86 9.20
CA ASP A 222 7.59 -19.56 8.09
C ASP A 222 8.25 -18.63 7.06
N ARG A 223 9.00 -17.62 7.51
CA ARG A 223 9.77 -16.73 6.63
C ARG A 223 10.91 -17.47 5.93
N VAL A 224 11.61 -18.37 6.61
CA VAL A 224 12.61 -19.26 6.00
C VAL A 224 11.99 -20.05 4.84
N ARG A 225 10.83 -20.68 5.07
CA ARG A 225 10.10 -21.42 4.04
C ARG A 225 9.73 -20.52 2.86
N ARG A 226 9.16 -19.35 3.12
CA ARG A 226 8.77 -18.38 2.08
C ARG A 226 10.00 -17.93 1.27
N ALA A 227 11.14 -17.71 1.91
CA ALA A 227 12.38 -17.32 1.23
C ALA A 227 12.92 -18.44 0.33
N TYR A 228 12.92 -19.70 0.80
CA TYR A 228 13.27 -20.85 -0.05
C TYR A 228 12.35 -20.98 -1.28
N GLN A 229 11.05 -20.71 -1.11
CA GLN A 229 10.09 -20.72 -2.22
C GLN A 229 10.40 -19.63 -3.24
N GLN A 230 10.70 -18.40 -2.79
CA GLN A 230 11.09 -17.29 -3.68
C GLN A 230 12.41 -17.57 -4.43
N LEU A 231 13.34 -18.29 -3.79
CA LEU A 231 14.59 -18.73 -4.43
C LEU A 231 14.42 -19.91 -5.39
N GLY A 232 13.22 -20.47 -5.53
CA GLY A 232 12.99 -21.67 -6.35
C GLY A 232 13.64 -22.94 -5.78
N ARG A 233 13.90 -22.98 -4.46
CA ARG A 233 14.59 -24.07 -3.75
C ARG A 233 13.71 -24.77 -2.69
N PRO A 234 12.47 -25.22 -3.00
CA PRO A 234 11.59 -25.85 -2.02
C PRO A 234 12.09 -27.21 -1.50
N ALA A 235 12.94 -27.90 -2.28
CA ALA A 235 13.59 -29.15 -1.85
C ALA A 235 14.53 -28.91 -0.65
N ASP A 236 15.26 -27.79 -0.67
CA ASP A 236 16.22 -27.45 0.38
C ASP A 236 15.53 -27.10 1.69
N TRP A 237 14.36 -26.45 1.63
CA TRP A 237 13.49 -26.29 2.80
C TRP A 237 13.12 -27.65 3.42
N THR A 238 12.77 -28.64 2.59
CA THR A 238 12.38 -29.98 3.09
C THR A 238 13.56 -30.67 3.78
N HIS A 239 14.76 -30.53 3.21
CA HIS A 239 15.99 -31.02 3.81
C HIS A 239 16.29 -30.32 5.16
N TYR A 240 16.28 -28.99 5.17
CA TYR A 240 16.52 -28.17 6.36
C TYR A 240 15.51 -28.47 7.48
N ARG A 241 14.22 -28.56 7.17
CA ARG A 241 13.18 -28.94 8.14
C ARG A 241 13.42 -30.34 8.71
N ARG A 242 13.87 -31.30 7.89
CA ARG A 242 14.18 -32.65 8.39
C ARG A 242 15.35 -32.59 9.37
N GLN A 243 16.40 -31.84 9.06
CA GLN A 243 17.53 -31.63 9.96
C GLN A 243 17.09 -31.04 11.30
N LEU A 244 16.22 -30.03 11.29
CA LEU A 244 15.63 -29.46 12.51
C LEU A 244 14.88 -30.47 13.39
N LEU A 245 14.18 -31.43 12.78
CA LEU A 245 13.41 -32.45 13.51
C LEU A 245 14.26 -33.62 14.00
N THR A 246 15.35 -33.94 13.31
CA THR A 246 16.23 -35.06 13.65
C THR A 246 17.44 -34.65 14.49
N ALA A 247 17.79 -33.37 14.52
CA ALA A 247 18.93 -32.88 15.29
C ALA A 247 18.65 -32.96 16.80
N PRO A 248 19.49 -33.66 17.58
CA PRO A 248 19.59 -33.36 18.99
C PRO A 248 20.14 -31.94 19.11
N CYS A 249 19.39 -31.03 19.74
CA CYS A 249 19.82 -29.66 20.03
C CYS A 249 21.26 -29.68 20.61
N PRO A 250 22.26 -28.85 20.19
CA PRO A 250 22.36 -27.90 19.07
C PRO A 250 23.54 -28.21 18.11
N GLN A 251 23.32 -28.17 16.79
CA GLN A 251 24.32 -27.85 15.73
C GLN A 251 23.64 -28.10 14.37
N ILE A 252 22.82 -27.15 13.92
CA ILE A 252 22.22 -27.23 12.59
C ILE A 252 23.04 -26.33 11.69
N GLN A 253 23.91 -26.94 10.89
CA GLN A 253 24.56 -26.23 9.79
C GLN A 253 23.59 -26.19 8.61
N ALA A 254 23.16 -24.98 8.22
CA ALA A 254 22.37 -24.80 7.01
C ALA A 254 23.21 -25.16 5.77
N PRO A 255 22.69 -25.99 4.84
CA PRO A 255 23.40 -26.31 3.62
C PRO A 255 23.44 -25.09 2.68
N GLY A 256 24.63 -24.52 2.50
CA GLY A 256 24.96 -23.65 1.37
C GLY A 256 24.42 -22.23 1.44
N LEU A 257 24.97 -21.42 2.34
CA LEU A 257 25.12 -19.98 2.13
C LEU A 257 26.62 -19.71 1.98
N ALA A 258 27.07 -19.53 0.73
CA ALA A 258 28.39 -18.94 0.50
C ALA A 258 28.38 -17.55 1.14
N HIS A 259 29.26 -17.33 2.11
CA HIS A 259 29.51 -16.00 2.65
C HIS A 259 29.89 -15.07 1.50
N PRO A 260 29.30 -13.87 1.37
CA PRO A 260 29.88 -12.86 0.50
C PRO A 260 31.27 -12.53 1.06
N THR A 261 32.30 -12.94 0.33
CA THR A 261 33.65 -12.44 0.53
C THR A 261 33.63 -10.94 0.28
N SER A 262 33.84 -10.16 1.34
CA SER A 262 34.21 -8.76 1.22
C SER A 262 35.61 -8.70 0.61
N ASP A 263 35.70 -8.19 -0.61
CA ASP A 263 36.91 -7.54 -1.14
C ASP A 263 36.73 -6.02 -0.99
#